data_AF-A0A965Q735-F1
#
_entry.id   AF-A0A965Q735-F1
#
_cell.length_a   1.000
_cell.length_b   1.000
_cell.length_c   1.000
_cell.angle_alpha   90.00
_cell.angle_beta   90.00
_cell.angle_gamma   90.00
#
_symmetry.space_group_name_H-M   'P 1'
#
loop_
_entity.id
_entity.type
_entity.pdbx_description
1 polymer ?
#
loop_
_entity_poly.entity_id
_entity_poly.type
_entity_poly.pdbx_seq_one_letter_code
_entity_poly.pdbx_strand_id
1 'polypeptide(L)'
;MSTPSNATQRDDTRKDLRDGARAAIIGALAPIDGVRSVRFVGSYWEADATTAPGDVDVVVILSTLTRPRFEACRAAVRALGGHVFGLPGLPVQINDTFGPQKLGAGDQIVVHLMIYDVASHRAHVLASPFTCLDWERVDHGYGPSLRETYPVAPIAPPALLDARRGVANYLEDLNAGTVSVRSYTWNVDRTASLAVQQISLDARNRGEFAVHVVKHLLTNLTKVLTGRNEPLTDDALAAAWARWVPSSAALCPEYLAMLAAKRSGVAEYAPRAVDVAIEFAAGFAAALDALIEALPRIVWIRHAATALNDGTFLGQGRDPSVADAAAIAPLAGQWVRVQSSTARRALETAVRLAPGVPVTHDLRLAEIDYGAAEGLTYADLAEQFPAVVRDWQSGGDAAFPGGECHGDVLARLDAAIRDLTQLSGSALVVTHNVVLRTLLGSRLNIPRHDWHRIPVDHVDPIESFVIGDRVVPYLAPARLGAILDCGVGA
;
A
#
# COMPACT_ATOMS: atom_id res chain seq x y z
N MET A 1 -0.45 15.92 -50.55
CA MET A 1 0.04 14.82 -49.69
C MET A 1 0.90 15.45 -48.61
N SER A 2 0.30 15.71 -47.45
CA SER A 2 1.01 16.31 -46.32
C SER A 2 1.89 15.25 -45.67
N THR A 3 3.19 15.50 -45.59
CA THR A 3 4.18 14.65 -44.92
C THR A 3 3.87 14.59 -43.42
N PRO A 4 3.65 13.40 -42.82
CA PRO A 4 3.62 13.25 -41.37
C PRO A 4 5.08 13.22 -40.90
N SER A 5 5.74 14.37 -40.74
CA SER A 5 7.18 14.36 -40.47
C SER A 5 7.62 15.48 -39.53
N ASN A 6 7.61 15.18 -38.23
CA ASN A 6 8.64 15.62 -37.28
C ASN A 6 8.36 15.19 -35.83
N ALA A 7 7.10 15.09 -35.43
CA ALA A 7 6.72 14.75 -34.06
C ALA A 7 6.80 13.23 -33.81
N THR A 8 6.16 12.43 -34.68
CA THR A 8 6.15 10.95 -34.60
C THR A 8 7.57 10.38 -34.65
N GLN A 9 8.42 10.88 -35.55
CA GLN A 9 9.80 10.43 -35.71
C GLN A 9 10.70 10.77 -34.51
N ARG A 10 10.43 11.89 -33.81
CA ARG A 10 11.12 12.27 -32.56
C ARG A 10 10.67 11.40 -31.38
N ASP A 11 9.41 11.01 -31.37
CA ASP A 11 8.83 10.17 -30.33
C ASP A 11 9.35 8.72 -30.42
N ASP A 12 9.42 8.19 -31.66
CA ASP A 12 10.03 6.89 -31.96
C ASP A 12 11.52 6.86 -31.54
N THR A 13 12.29 7.90 -31.87
CA THR A 13 13.71 7.99 -31.49
C THR A 13 13.91 8.04 -29.96
N ARG A 14 13.02 8.71 -29.23
CA ARG A 14 13.08 8.79 -27.76
C ARG A 14 12.67 7.48 -27.10
N LYS A 15 11.71 6.76 -27.68
CA LYS A 15 11.32 5.42 -27.23
C LYS A 15 12.47 4.44 -27.41
N ASP A 16 13.09 4.41 -28.59
CA ASP A 16 14.23 3.53 -28.88
C ASP A 16 15.41 3.79 -27.94
N LEU A 17 15.66 5.06 -27.58
CA LEU A 17 16.70 5.42 -26.62
C LEU A 17 16.40 4.88 -25.21
N ARG A 18 15.15 4.99 -24.75
CA ARG A 18 14.73 4.48 -23.43
C ARG A 18 14.79 2.96 -23.38
N ASP A 19 14.39 2.29 -24.45
CA ASP A 19 14.46 0.83 -24.55
C ASP A 19 15.92 0.35 -24.59
N GLY A 20 16.80 1.08 -25.30
CA GLY A 20 18.25 0.87 -25.26
C GLY A 20 18.83 1.05 -23.85
N ALA A 21 18.42 2.11 -23.14
CA ALA A 21 18.84 2.36 -21.76
C ALA A 21 18.38 1.24 -20.81
N ARG A 22 17.13 0.78 -20.94
CA ARG A 22 16.60 -0.37 -20.16
C ARG A 22 17.44 -1.62 -20.40
N ALA A 23 17.71 -1.95 -21.66
CA ALA A 23 18.48 -3.12 -22.03
C ALA A 23 19.92 -3.06 -21.49
N ALA A 24 20.57 -1.90 -21.57
CA ALA A 24 21.92 -1.69 -21.04
C ALA A 24 21.96 -1.82 -19.51
N ILE A 25 21.00 -1.22 -18.80
CA ILE A 25 20.89 -1.32 -17.33
C ILE A 25 20.63 -2.77 -16.89
N ILE A 26 19.70 -3.48 -17.54
CA ILE A 26 19.46 -4.91 -17.28
C ILE A 26 20.75 -5.71 -17.55
N GLY A 27 21.41 -5.48 -18.70
CA GLY A 27 22.64 -6.18 -19.07
C GLY A 27 23.78 -5.98 -18.08
N ALA A 28 23.84 -4.81 -17.42
CA ALA A 28 24.83 -4.52 -16.37
C ALA A 28 24.46 -5.13 -15.01
N LEU A 29 23.18 -5.14 -14.65
CA LEU A 29 22.72 -5.54 -13.31
C LEU A 29 22.38 -7.03 -13.20
N ALA A 30 21.65 -7.61 -14.17
CA ALA A 30 21.15 -8.97 -14.10
C ALA A 30 22.24 -10.05 -13.91
N PRO A 31 23.47 -9.91 -14.47
CA PRO A 31 24.55 -10.87 -14.24
C PRO A 31 25.17 -10.83 -12.84
N ILE A 32 24.89 -9.79 -12.04
CA ILE A 32 25.46 -9.64 -10.70
C ILE A 32 24.87 -10.69 -9.77
N ASP A 33 25.73 -11.40 -9.04
CA ASP A 33 25.33 -12.42 -8.08
C ASP A 33 24.26 -11.92 -7.11
N GLY A 34 23.16 -12.67 -7.02
CA GLY A 34 22.05 -12.38 -6.12
C GLY A 34 21.03 -11.36 -6.64
N VAL A 35 21.19 -10.75 -7.83
CA VAL A 35 20.12 -9.91 -8.41
C VAL A 35 18.94 -10.78 -8.83
N ARG A 36 17.78 -10.55 -8.19
CA ARG A 36 16.52 -11.24 -8.46
C ARG A 36 15.60 -10.45 -9.37
N SER A 37 15.58 -9.13 -9.22
CA SER A 37 14.72 -8.25 -10.00
C SER A 37 15.38 -6.90 -10.28
N VAL A 38 15.11 -6.35 -11.47
CA VAL A 38 15.41 -4.96 -11.84
C VAL A 38 14.13 -4.35 -12.38
N ARG A 39 13.74 -3.19 -11.86
CA ARG A 39 12.52 -2.48 -12.22
C ARG A 39 12.76 -1.02 -12.49
N PHE A 40 12.13 -0.53 -13.54
CA PHE A 40 12.25 0.84 -14.02
C PHE A 40 11.03 1.62 -13.54
N VAL A 41 11.22 2.52 -12.58
CA VAL A 41 10.12 3.22 -11.89
C VAL A 41 10.19 4.72 -12.13
N GLY A 42 9.14 5.46 -11.79
CA GLY A 42 9.12 6.91 -11.97
C GLY A 42 8.88 7.34 -13.43
N SER A 43 8.78 8.66 -13.62
CA SER A 43 8.18 9.24 -14.82
C SER A 43 9.04 9.19 -16.08
N TYR A 44 10.37 8.99 -15.98
CA TYR A 44 11.25 8.95 -17.16
C TYR A 44 10.91 7.81 -18.13
N TRP A 45 10.38 6.71 -17.59
CA TRP A 45 10.08 5.49 -18.35
C TRP A 45 8.70 5.48 -19.01
N GLU A 46 7.82 6.41 -18.64
CA GLU A 46 6.43 6.50 -19.14
C GLU A 46 6.41 7.05 -20.58
N ALA A 47 5.53 6.55 -21.45
CA ALA A 47 5.54 6.83 -22.89
C ALA A 47 5.64 8.33 -23.22
N ASP A 48 4.88 9.16 -22.51
CA ASP A 48 4.77 10.61 -22.73
C ASP A 48 5.83 11.45 -22.00
N ALA A 49 6.87 10.82 -21.43
CA ALA A 49 7.91 11.51 -20.68
C ALA A 49 8.65 12.55 -21.54
N THR A 50 8.51 13.82 -21.16
CA THR A 50 9.25 14.96 -21.73
C THR A 50 10.49 15.30 -20.91
N THR A 51 10.71 14.63 -19.77
CA THR A 51 11.79 14.89 -18.84
C THR A 51 13.15 14.49 -19.39
N ALA A 52 14.14 15.35 -19.17
CA ALA A 52 15.54 15.04 -19.47
C ALA A 52 16.02 13.80 -18.67
N PRO A 53 17.07 13.09 -19.11
CA PRO A 53 17.60 11.87 -18.45
C PRO A 53 18.15 12.05 -17.02
N GLY A 54 17.93 13.18 -16.35
CA GLY A 54 18.46 13.46 -15.01
C GLY A 54 17.68 12.80 -13.86
N ASP A 55 16.54 12.15 -14.12
CA ASP A 55 15.72 11.47 -13.12
C ASP A 55 15.44 10.02 -13.58
N VAL A 56 16.47 9.18 -13.63
CA VAL A 56 16.34 7.76 -14.00
C VAL A 56 16.18 6.94 -12.73
N ASP A 57 14.96 6.55 -12.37
CA ASP A 57 14.72 5.72 -11.18
C ASP A 57 14.73 4.22 -11.52
N VAL A 58 15.53 3.46 -10.77
CA VAL A 58 15.70 2.01 -10.91
C VAL A 58 15.64 1.36 -9.54
N VAL A 59 14.78 0.36 -9.39
CA VAL A 59 14.69 -0.50 -8.21
C VAL A 59 15.36 -1.84 -8.51
N VAL A 60 16.21 -2.31 -7.60
CA VAL A 60 16.88 -3.61 -7.69
C VAL A 60 16.52 -4.44 -6.46
N ILE A 61 16.05 -5.66 -6.67
CA ILE A 61 15.83 -6.63 -5.59
C ILE A 61 16.93 -7.68 -5.62
N LEU A 62 17.63 -7.83 -4.51
CA LEU A 62 18.63 -8.84 -4.25
C LEU A 62 18.03 -10.02 -3.46
N SER A 63 18.66 -11.20 -3.56
CA SER A 63 18.37 -12.33 -2.69
C SER A 63 18.79 -12.07 -1.24
N THR A 64 19.90 -11.36 -1.05
CA THR A 64 20.37 -10.88 0.26
C THR A 64 21.15 -9.60 0.05
N LEU A 65 20.83 -8.57 0.83
CA LEU A 65 21.53 -7.30 0.77
C LEU A 65 22.84 -7.41 1.55
N THR A 66 23.96 -7.26 0.84
CA THR A 66 25.30 -7.22 1.43
C THR A 66 26.09 -6.07 0.82
N ARG A 67 27.10 -5.57 1.55
CA ARG A 67 27.94 -4.46 1.06
C ARG A 67 28.59 -4.77 -0.29
N PRO A 68 29.19 -5.96 -0.52
CA PRO A 68 29.79 -6.27 -1.81
C PRO A 68 28.78 -6.24 -2.97
N ARG A 69 27.59 -6.82 -2.79
CA ARG A 69 26.55 -6.82 -3.84
C ARG A 69 25.99 -5.42 -4.10
N PHE A 70 25.75 -4.65 -3.05
CA PHE A 70 25.31 -3.26 -3.16
C PHE A 70 26.32 -2.42 -3.95
N GLU A 71 27.61 -2.50 -3.62
CA GLU A 71 28.66 -1.77 -4.33
C GLU A 71 28.86 -2.27 -5.77
N ALA A 72 28.69 -3.58 -6.02
CA ALA A 72 28.75 -4.13 -7.37
C ALA A 72 27.66 -3.54 -8.27
N CYS A 73 26.41 -3.46 -7.79
CA CYS A 73 25.31 -2.84 -8.53
C CYS A 73 25.60 -1.37 -8.86
N ARG A 74 26.10 -0.60 -7.87
CA ARG A 74 26.47 0.80 -8.06
C ARG A 74 27.56 0.97 -9.11
N ALA A 75 28.61 0.15 -9.01
CA ALA A 75 29.75 0.20 -9.94
C ALA A 75 29.31 -0.15 -11.37
N ALA A 76 28.45 -1.16 -11.53
CA ALA A 76 27.95 -1.60 -12.82
C ALA A 76 27.14 -0.50 -13.54
N VAL A 77 26.20 0.15 -12.84
CA VAL A 77 25.40 1.23 -13.43
C VAL A 77 26.24 2.47 -13.70
N ARG A 78 27.18 2.82 -12.80
CA ARG A 78 28.10 3.95 -13.00
C ARG A 78 28.96 3.79 -14.26
N ALA A 79 29.26 2.55 -14.66
CA ALA A 79 30.08 2.25 -15.84
C ALA A 79 29.34 2.42 -17.18
N LEU A 80 28.00 2.51 -17.21
CA LEU A 80 27.21 2.57 -18.45
C LEU A 80 27.48 3.84 -19.28
N GLY A 81 27.94 4.93 -18.66
CA GLY A 81 28.27 6.19 -19.35
C GLY A 81 27.07 6.89 -20.02
N GLY A 82 27.22 8.18 -20.33
CA GLY A 82 26.09 8.98 -20.81
C GLY A 82 25.54 8.63 -22.19
N HIS A 83 26.32 7.92 -23.01
CA HIS A 83 25.90 7.49 -24.35
C HIS A 83 24.65 6.57 -24.33
N VAL A 84 24.49 5.77 -23.28
CA VAL A 84 23.31 4.91 -23.05
C VAL A 84 22.02 5.72 -22.94
N PHE A 85 22.14 6.96 -22.47
CA PHE A 85 21.03 7.89 -22.26
C PHE A 85 20.97 8.99 -23.32
N GLY A 86 21.72 8.85 -24.42
CA GLY A 86 21.73 9.80 -25.54
C GLY A 86 22.50 11.09 -25.25
N LEU A 87 23.31 11.12 -24.19
CA LEU A 87 24.12 12.25 -23.77
C LEU A 87 25.61 11.83 -23.68
N PRO A 88 26.25 11.53 -24.82
CA PRO A 88 27.63 11.06 -24.83
C PRO A 88 28.58 12.09 -24.20
N GLY A 89 29.54 11.61 -23.40
CA GLY A 89 30.51 12.46 -22.70
C GLY A 89 30.08 12.91 -21.30
N LEU A 90 28.81 12.78 -20.93
CA LEU A 90 28.38 13.04 -19.55
C LEU A 90 28.59 11.79 -18.67
N PRO A 91 29.18 11.91 -17.46
CA PRO A 91 29.29 10.82 -16.51
C PRO A 91 27.94 10.47 -15.88
N VAL A 92 27.81 9.21 -15.46
CA VAL A 92 26.66 8.72 -14.69
C VAL A 92 26.96 8.81 -13.20
N GLN A 93 26.14 9.55 -12.46
CA GLN A 93 26.16 9.64 -11.01
C GLN A 93 25.07 8.73 -10.42
N ILE A 94 25.40 8.04 -9.33
CA ILE A 94 24.42 7.22 -8.60
C ILE A 94 23.89 8.03 -7.41
N ASN A 95 22.58 8.16 -7.34
CA ASN A 95 21.86 8.49 -6.12
C ASN A 95 21.29 7.19 -5.54
N ASP A 96 21.72 6.78 -4.36
CA ASP A 96 21.23 5.57 -3.67
C ASP A 96 20.49 5.92 -2.36
N THR A 97 20.06 7.18 -2.23
CA THR A 97 19.30 7.65 -1.07
C THR A 97 17.81 7.40 -1.24
N PHE A 98 17.11 7.11 -0.15
CA PHE A 98 15.67 6.90 -0.14
C PHE A 98 14.92 8.18 0.22
N GLY A 99 14.57 8.97 -0.80
CA GLY A 99 13.77 10.18 -0.67
C GLY A 99 13.68 11.00 -1.96
N PRO A 100 12.89 12.09 -1.99
CA PRO A 100 12.69 12.93 -3.17
C PRO A 100 13.86 13.88 -3.41
N GLN A 101 15.08 13.48 -3.04
CA GLN A 101 16.27 14.27 -3.31
C GLN A 101 16.60 14.15 -4.80
N LYS A 102 16.47 15.27 -5.51
CA LYS A 102 17.00 15.41 -6.86
C LYS A 102 18.41 15.99 -6.74
N LEU A 103 19.40 15.22 -7.16
CA LEU A 103 20.76 15.75 -7.31
C LEU A 103 20.76 16.65 -8.55
N GLY A 104 21.41 17.81 -8.43
CA GLY A 104 21.30 18.90 -9.41
C GLY A 104 21.64 18.48 -10.84
N ALA A 105 20.88 19.03 -11.80
CA ALA A 105 21.16 18.90 -13.22
C ALA A 105 22.28 19.88 -13.63
N GLY A 106 23.48 19.36 -13.86
CA GLY A 106 24.61 20.07 -14.45
C GLY A 106 25.74 19.09 -14.77
N ASP A 107 26.09 18.97 -16.05
CA ASP A 107 27.16 18.12 -16.62
C ASP A 107 27.16 16.62 -16.26
N GLN A 108 26.09 16.06 -15.68
CA GLN A 108 26.02 14.64 -15.29
C GLN A 108 24.62 14.05 -15.49
N ILE A 109 24.53 12.71 -15.54
CA ILE A 109 23.28 11.95 -15.58
C ILE A 109 23.08 11.27 -14.23
N VAL A 110 21.99 11.56 -13.53
CA VAL A 110 21.71 10.97 -12.23
C VAL A 110 20.80 9.76 -12.39
N VAL A 111 21.29 8.60 -11.97
CA VAL A 111 20.51 7.38 -11.82
C VAL A 111 20.22 7.17 -10.35
N HIS A 112 18.94 7.23 -9.99
CA HIS A 112 18.46 6.91 -8.66
C HIS A 112 18.30 5.39 -8.55
N LEU A 113 19.28 4.75 -7.92
CA LEU A 113 19.42 3.30 -7.82
C LEU A 113 19.03 2.84 -6.41
N MET A 114 17.77 2.42 -6.26
CA MET A 114 17.22 1.91 -5.00
C MET A 114 17.41 0.40 -4.93
N ILE A 115 18.28 -0.06 -4.03
CA ILE A 115 18.66 -1.48 -3.93
C ILE A 115 18.08 -2.03 -2.63
N TYR A 116 17.31 -3.11 -2.73
CA TYR A 116 16.72 -3.82 -1.60
C TYR A 116 17.08 -5.30 -1.67
N ASP A 117 16.91 -6.00 -0.57
CA ASP A 117 16.50 -7.41 -0.60
C ASP A 117 14.99 -7.54 -0.34
N VAL A 118 14.45 -8.76 -0.34
CA VAL A 118 13.01 -8.98 -0.13
C VAL A 118 12.53 -8.41 1.21
N ALA A 119 13.30 -8.62 2.29
CA ALA A 119 12.93 -8.15 3.63
C ALA A 119 12.92 -6.62 3.73
N SER A 120 13.91 -5.94 3.13
CA SER A 120 13.94 -4.48 3.11
C SER A 120 12.93 -3.86 2.14
N HIS A 121 12.61 -4.52 1.02
CA HIS A 121 11.50 -4.12 0.14
C HIS A 121 10.16 -4.23 0.88
N ARG A 122 9.90 -5.35 1.57
CA ARG A 122 8.73 -5.53 2.45
C ARG A 122 8.64 -4.41 3.48
N ALA A 123 9.74 -4.13 4.19
CA ALA A 123 9.77 -3.05 5.17
C ALA A 123 9.46 -1.69 4.54
N HIS A 124 9.90 -1.46 3.29
CA HIS A 124 9.59 -0.24 2.55
C HIS A 124 8.13 -0.16 2.13
N VAL A 125 7.52 -1.25 1.66
CA VAL A 125 6.10 -1.34 1.33
C VAL A 125 5.24 -0.96 2.54
N LEU A 126 5.54 -1.52 3.71
CA LEU A 126 4.78 -1.23 4.94
C LEU A 126 4.98 0.21 5.44
N ALA A 127 6.19 0.78 5.29
CA ALA A 127 6.50 2.12 5.77
C ALA A 127 6.15 3.24 4.76
N SER A 128 6.11 2.95 3.47
CA SER A 128 5.92 3.92 2.38
C SER A 128 5.03 3.34 1.27
N PRO A 129 3.79 2.94 1.61
CA PRO A 129 2.94 2.17 0.70
C PRO A 129 2.55 2.95 -0.56
N PHE A 130 2.38 4.28 -0.48
CA PHE A 130 2.02 5.10 -1.64
C PHE A 130 3.09 5.11 -2.74
N THR A 131 4.36 5.22 -2.36
CA THR A 131 5.48 5.18 -3.30
C THR A 131 5.60 3.81 -3.94
N CYS A 132 5.48 2.74 -3.14
CA CYS A 132 5.53 1.38 -3.66
C CYS A 132 4.34 1.09 -4.58
N LEU A 133 3.15 1.59 -4.26
CA LEU A 133 1.96 1.46 -5.10
C LEU A 133 2.18 2.15 -6.45
N ASP A 134 2.83 3.31 -6.46
CA ASP A 134 3.20 3.98 -7.71
C ASP A 134 4.14 3.12 -8.57
N TRP A 135 5.07 2.40 -7.95
CA TRP A 135 6.01 1.53 -8.64
C TRP A 135 5.34 0.29 -9.24
N GLU A 136 4.24 -0.19 -8.66
CA GLU A 136 3.47 -1.33 -9.18
C GLU A 136 2.74 -1.04 -10.51
N ARG A 137 2.69 0.22 -10.97
CA ARG A 137 2.14 0.53 -12.30
C ARG A 137 3.00 0.02 -13.46
N VAL A 138 4.29 -0.21 -13.21
CA VAL A 138 5.27 -0.51 -14.27
C VAL A 138 5.68 -1.98 -14.20
N ASP A 139 5.51 -2.70 -15.31
CA ASP A 139 5.83 -4.13 -15.41
C ASP A 139 7.10 -4.42 -16.24
N HIS A 140 7.77 -3.39 -16.75
CA HIS A 140 8.98 -3.58 -17.55
C HIS A 140 10.22 -3.81 -16.67
N GLY A 141 10.95 -4.90 -16.90
CA GLY A 141 12.15 -5.21 -16.14
C GLY A 141 12.69 -6.62 -16.35
N TYR A 142 13.56 -7.05 -15.42
CA TYR A 142 14.12 -8.39 -15.33
C TYR A 142 13.64 -9.07 -14.04
N GLY A 143 13.30 -10.36 -14.08
CA GLY A 143 12.82 -11.12 -12.90
C GLY A 143 11.40 -10.76 -12.45
N PRO A 144 10.97 -11.15 -11.23
CA PRO A 144 9.62 -10.87 -10.70
C PRO A 144 9.34 -9.37 -10.50
N SER A 145 8.08 -8.96 -10.62
CA SER A 145 7.64 -7.60 -10.34
C SER A 145 7.75 -7.25 -8.85
N LEU A 146 7.69 -5.96 -8.53
CA LEU A 146 7.66 -5.54 -7.12
C LEU A 146 6.40 -6.05 -6.42
N ARG A 147 5.28 -6.13 -7.14
CA ARG A 147 4.02 -6.70 -6.65
C ARG A 147 4.14 -8.20 -6.37
N GLU A 148 4.77 -8.96 -7.27
CA GLU A 148 5.03 -10.39 -7.06
C GLU A 148 6.09 -10.63 -5.97
N THR A 149 7.00 -9.68 -5.75
CA THR A 149 8.00 -9.75 -4.68
C THR A 149 7.35 -9.53 -3.31
N TYR A 150 6.57 -8.45 -3.18
CA TYR A 150 5.76 -8.16 -2.01
C TYR A 150 4.72 -7.07 -2.35
N PRO A 151 3.41 -7.36 -2.38
CA PRO A 151 2.39 -6.44 -2.88
C PRO A 151 2.04 -5.34 -1.87
N VAL A 152 1.63 -4.19 -2.39
CA VAL A 152 0.99 -3.15 -1.57
C VAL A 152 -0.48 -3.50 -1.34
N ALA A 153 -0.87 -3.64 -0.07
CA ALA A 153 -2.27 -3.82 0.30
C ALA A 153 -3.09 -2.54 0.06
N PRO A 154 -4.42 -2.64 -0.14
CA PRO A 154 -5.29 -1.47 -0.19
C PRO A 154 -5.09 -0.56 1.04
N ILE A 155 -4.95 0.73 0.77
CA ILE A 155 -4.54 1.71 1.77
C ILE A 155 -5.77 2.45 2.30
N ALA A 156 -5.95 2.45 3.61
CA ALA A 156 -7.00 3.21 4.28
C ALA A 156 -6.58 4.68 4.54
N PRO A 157 -7.53 5.63 4.67
CA PRO A 157 -7.22 7.05 4.84
C PRO A 157 -6.27 7.40 6.00
N PRO A 158 -6.34 6.78 7.19
CA PRO A 158 -5.39 7.09 8.27
C PRO A 158 -3.92 6.85 7.92
N ALA A 159 -3.63 5.96 6.96
CA ALA A 159 -2.25 5.72 6.52
C ALA A 159 -1.60 6.95 5.86
N LEU A 160 -2.38 7.97 5.42
CA LEU A 160 -1.84 9.25 4.96
C LEU A 160 -1.22 10.09 6.09
N LEU A 161 -1.63 9.84 7.33
CA LEU A 161 -1.05 10.44 8.54
C LEU A 161 0.15 9.61 9.02
N ASP A 162 -0.02 8.28 9.10
CA ASP A 162 0.96 7.38 9.72
C ASP A 162 2.15 7.02 8.84
N ALA A 163 2.03 7.17 7.52
CA ALA A 163 3.10 6.79 6.61
C ALA A 163 4.38 7.58 6.92
N ARG A 164 5.53 6.96 6.61
CA ARG A 164 6.87 7.56 6.79
C ARG A 164 7.01 8.95 6.16
N ARG A 165 6.17 9.30 5.20
CA ARG A 165 6.04 10.64 4.59
C ARG A 165 4.60 11.14 4.67
N GLY A 166 4.07 11.21 5.88
CA GLY A 166 2.82 11.87 6.17
C GLY A 166 2.92 13.39 6.12
N VAL A 167 1.76 14.05 6.30
CA VAL A 167 1.62 15.51 6.21
C VAL A 167 2.52 16.24 7.21
N ALA A 168 2.64 15.72 8.45
CA ALA A 168 3.46 16.32 9.50
C ALA A 168 4.96 16.37 9.12
N ASN A 169 5.51 15.25 8.62
CA ASN A 169 6.91 15.20 8.19
C ASN A 169 7.18 16.18 7.03
N TYR A 170 6.24 16.35 6.11
CA TYR A 170 6.38 17.34 5.03
C TYR A 170 6.35 18.77 5.55
N LEU A 171 5.49 19.09 6.52
CA LEU A 171 5.46 20.40 7.17
C LEU A 171 6.77 20.70 7.89
N GLU A 172 7.34 19.73 8.62
CA GLU A 172 8.64 19.88 9.28
C GLU A 172 9.76 20.17 8.27
N ASP A 173 9.89 19.34 7.23
CA ASP A 173 10.90 19.50 6.16
C ASP A 173 10.75 20.86 5.44
N LEU A 174 9.51 21.27 5.09
CA LEU A 174 9.25 22.55 4.43
C LEU A 174 9.65 23.76 5.28
N ASN A 175 9.31 23.74 6.57
CA ASN A 175 9.64 24.82 7.51
C ASN A 175 11.15 24.89 7.77
N ALA A 176 11.81 23.75 7.91
CA ALA A 176 13.25 23.67 8.10
C ALA A 176 14.05 24.03 6.83
N GLY A 177 13.41 24.02 5.66
CA GLY A 177 14.11 24.16 4.38
C GLY A 177 15.03 22.97 4.11
N THR A 178 14.66 21.79 4.60
CA THR A 178 15.41 20.55 4.45
C THR A 178 14.59 19.49 3.74
N VAL A 179 15.24 18.40 3.36
CA VAL A 179 14.57 17.16 2.98
C VAL A 179 15.13 16.01 3.79
N SER A 180 14.23 15.24 4.38
CA SER A 180 14.56 13.97 5.02
C SER A 180 14.87 12.92 3.94
N VAL A 181 16.11 12.43 3.87
CA VAL A 181 16.47 11.24 3.08
C VAL A 181 16.95 10.12 3.99
N ARG A 182 17.11 8.91 3.45
CA ARG A 182 17.80 7.82 4.15
C ARG A 182 18.87 7.20 3.29
N SER A 183 19.93 6.71 3.90
CA SER A 183 20.98 5.96 3.22
C SER A 183 21.34 4.73 4.04
N TYR A 184 21.91 3.72 3.38
CA TYR A 184 22.39 2.55 4.07
C TYR A 184 23.63 2.88 4.90
N THR A 185 23.61 2.45 6.15
CA THR A 185 24.77 2.27 7.00
C THR A 185 25.06 0.77 7.14
N TRP A 186 26.35 0.43 7.24
CA TRP A 186 26.80 -0.96 7.33
C TRP A 186 27.23 -1.24 8.76
N ASN A 187 26.55 -2.19 9.40
CA ASN A 187 26.80 -2.60 10.77
C ASN A 187 28.03 -3.50 10.89
N VAL A 188 28.54 -3.67 12.12
CA VAL A 188 29.71 -4.51 12.41
C VAL A 188 29.44 -5.98 12.07
N ASP A 189 28.19 -6.43 12.23
CA ASP A 189 27.72 -7.78 11.87
C ASP A 189 27.49 -7.97 10.36
N ARG A 190 27.89 -6.97 9.54
CA ARG A 190 27.74 -6.93 8.07
C ARG A 190 26.30 -6.82 7.57
N THR A 191 25.34 -6.56 8.45
CA THR A 191 23.97 -6.19 8.05
C THR A 191 23.89 -4.72 7.63
N ALA A 192 22.83 -4.36 6.91
CA ALA A 192 22.54 -2.99 6.52
C ALA A 192 21.44 -2.40 7.41
N SER A 193 21.51 -1.09 7.69
CA SER A 193 20.46 -0.34 8.35
C SER A 193 20.23 0.99 7.64
N LEU A 194 19.05 1.57 7.76
CA LEU A 194 18.74 2.87 7.15
C LEU A 194 18.91 3.97 8.18
N ALA A 195 19.84 4.89 7.94
CA ALA A 195 19.99 6.10 8.74
C ALA A 195 19.25 7.27 8.09
N VAL A 196 18.54 8.07 8.89
CA VAL A 196 17.93 9.32 8.44
C VAL A 196 18.99 10.41 8.33
N GLN A 197 18.95 11.16 7.24
CA GLN A 197 19.80 12.32 7.01
C GLN A 197 18.92 13.51 6.60
N GLN A 198 19.17 14.66 7.21
CA GLN A 198 18.55 15.92 6.83
C GLN A 198 19.48 16.66 5.87
N ILE A 199 18.96 17.04 4.71
CA ILE A 199 19.74 17.74 3.69
C ILE A 199 19.12 19.11 3.48
N SER A 200 19.90 20.17 3.68
CA SER A 200 19.47 21.54 3.38
C SER A 200 19.26 21.74 1.88
N LEU A 201 18.18 22.43 1.54
CA LEU A 201 17.81 22.72 0.15
C LEU A 201 18.15 24.17 -0.21
N ASP A 202 18.72 24.37 -1.41
CA ASP A 202 18.83 25.70 -2.01
C ASP A 202 17.45 26.25 -2.44
N ALA A 203 17.39 27.53 -2.85
CA ALA A 203 16.14 28.20 -3.19
C ALA A 203 15.34 27.47 -4.29
N ARG A 204 16.01 26.95 -5.32
CA ARG A 204 15.37 26.24 -6.43
C ARG A 204 14.77 24.91 -5.94
N ASN A 205 15.57 24.14 -5.22
CA ASN A 205 15.18 22.82 -4.73
C ASN A 205 14.11 22.90 -3.65
N ARG A 206 14.05 23.99 -2.87
CA ARG A 206 12.91 24.28 -1.99
C ARG A 206 11.60 24.44 -2.76
N GLY A 207 11.62 25.15 -3.89
CA GLY A 207 10.45 25.29 -4.77
C GLY A 207 10.02 23.96 -5.42
N GLU A 208 10.98 23.17 -5.92
CA GLU A 208 10.72 21.83 -6.45
C GLU A 208 10.09 20.91 -5.42
N PHE A 209 10.60 20.96 -4.18
CA PHE A 209 10.08 20.18 -3.06
C PHE A 209 8.66 20.63 -2.69
N ALA A 210 8.40 21.94 -2.61
CA ALA A 210 7.06 22.49 -2.40
C ALA A 210 6.07 21.98 -3.46
N VAL A 211 6.44 21.99 -4.74
CA VAL A 211 5.62 21.42 -5.82
C VAL A 211 5.34 19.94 -5.62
N HIS A 212 6.36 19.18 -5.23
CA HIS A 212 6.27 17.74 -4.97
C HIS A 212 5.30 17.42 -3.83
N VAL A 213 5.42 18.10 -2.69
CA VAL A 213 4.58 17.86 -1.50
C VAL A 213 3.10 17.99 -1.84
N VAL A 214 2.70 19.12 -2.45
CA VAL A 214 1.31 19.38 -2.82
C VAL A 214 0.80 18.34 -3.81
N LYS A 215 1.58 18.03 -4.86
CA LYS A 215 1.21 17.01 -5.86
C LYS A 215 0.99 15.67 -5.20
N HIS A 216 1.93 15.26 -4.35
CA HIS A 216 1.97 13.94 -3.75
C HIS A 216 0.81 13.73 -2.78
N LEU A 217 0.51 14.70 -1.93
CA LEU A 217 -0.60 14.63 -0.98
C LEU A 217 -1.96 14.54 -1.69
N LEU A 218 -2.23 15.41 -2.67
CA LEU A 218 -3.48 15.38 -3.44
C LEU A 218 -3.64 14.09 -4.24
N THR A 219 -2.56 13.66 -4.88
CA THR A 219 -2.54 12.43 -5.67
C THR A 219 -2.83 11.23 -4.78
N ASN A 220 -2.16 11.11 -3.63
CA ASN A 220 -2.37 9.98 -2.72
C ASN A 220 -3.75 9.96 -2.07
N LEU A 221 -4.27 11.12 -1.66
CA LEU A 221 -5.64 11.22 -1.16
C LEU A 221 -6.64 10.77 -2.21
N THR A 222 -6.47 11.21 -3.45
CA THR A 222 -7.34 10.81 -4.57
C THR A 222 -7.24 9.31 -4.83
N LYS A 223 -6.04 8.71 -4.77
CA LYS A 223 -5.87 7.25 -4.90
C LYS A 223 -6.64 6.49 -3.83
N VAL A 224 -6.53 6.90 -2.57
CA VAL A 224 -7.22 6.24 -1.45
C VAL A 224 -8.74 6.30 -1.64
N LEU A 225 -9.25 7.51 -1.91
CA LEU A 225 -10.69 7.75 -2.00
C LEU A 225 -11.33 7.12 -3.23
N THR A 226 -10.61 7.07 -4.36
CA THR A 226 -11.14 6.49 -5.60
C THR A 226 -10.81 5.01 -5.76
N GLY A 227 -9.79 4.50 -5.06
CA GLY A 227 -9.27 3.16 -5.23
C GLY A 227 -8.47 2.95 -6.52
N ARG A 228 -8.17 4.04 -7.26
CA ARG A 228 -7.48 3.98 -8.54
C ARG A 228 -6.09 4.56 -8.41
N ASN A 229 -5.11 3.80 -8.88
CA ASN A 229 -3.71 4.22 -8.91
C ASN A 229 -3.38 4.83 -10.27
N GLU A 230 -3.86 6.05 -10.51
CA GLU A 230 -3.71 6.76 -11.78
C GLU A 230 -2.99 8.11 -11.56
N PRO A 231 -2.09 8.53 -12.47
CA PRO A 231 -1.55 9.88 -12.46
C PRO A 231 -2.66 10.93 -12.66
N LEU A 232 -2.60 12.03 -11.93
CA LEU A 232 -3.52 13.16 -12.11
C LEU A 232 -2.97 14.17 -13.13
N THR A 233 -3.85 14.61 -14.04
CA THR A 233 -3.62 15.80 -14.87
C THR A 233 -3.68 17.07 -14.01
N ASP A 234 -3.21 18.20 -14.54
CA ASP A 234 -3.26 19.48 -13.81
C ASP A 234 -4.70 19.88 -13.47
N ASP A 235 -5.64 19.69 -14.40
CA ASP A 235 -7.07 19.95 -14.18
C ASP A 235 -7.67 19.01 -13.13
N ALA A 236 -7.31 17.72 -13.17
CA ALA A 236 -7.78 16.75 -12.19
C ALA A 236 -7.22 17.06 -10.78
N LEU A 237 -5.98 17.55 -10.71
CA LEU A 237 -5.36 17.98 -9.46
C LEU A 237 -6.06 19.22 -8.90
N ALA A 238 -6.35 20.23 -9.73
CA ALA A 238 -7.10 21.41 -9.33
C ALA A 238 -8.51 21.06 -8.83
N ALA A 239 -9.21 20.16 -9.54
CA ALA A 239 -10.51 19.66 -9.13
C ALA A 239 -10.44 18.88 -7.80
N ALA A 240 -9.42 18.04 -7.61
CA ALA A 240 -9.20 17.32 -6.38
C ALA A 240 -8.92 18.26 -5.20
N TRP A 241 -8.11 19.30 -5.41
CA TRP A 241 -7.85 20.33 -4.39
C TRP A 241 -9.14 21.03 -3.97
N ALA A 242 -9.88 21.58 -4.94
CA ALA A 242 -11.13 22.30 -4.65
C ALA A 242 -12.16 21.42 -3.93
N ARG A 243 -12.21 20.12 -4.26
CA ARG A 243 -13.12 19.16 -3.66
C ARG A 243 -12.72 18.75 -2.24
N TRP A 244 -11.45 18.43 -2.03
CA TRP A 244 -10.99 17.75 -0.81
C TRP A 244 -10.32 18.68 0.20
N VAL A 245 -9.79 19.81 -0.24
CA VAL A 245 -9.15 20.82 0.63
C VAL A 245 -9.72 22.21 0.33
N PRO A 246 -11.05 22.41 0.50
CA PRO A 246 -11.71 23.64 0.10
C PRO A 246 -11.18 24.88 0.85
N SER A 247 -10.69 24.70 2.08
CA SER A 247 -10.12 25.78 2.91
C SER A 247 -8.91 26.48 2.28
N SER A 248 -8.16 25.80 1.42
CA SER A 248 -6.97 26.33 0.75
C SER A 248 -7.12 26.41 -0.77
N ALA A 249 -8.32 26.20 -1.32
CA ALA A 249 -8.57 26.15 -2.76
C ALA A 249 -8.17 27.45 -3.50
N ALA A 250 -8.19 28.59 -2.82
CA ALA A 250 -7.77 29.88 -3.37
C ALA A 250 -6.28 29.92 -3.78
N LEU A 251 -5.44 29.03 -3.22
CA LEU A 251 -4.01 28.91 -3.55
C LEU A 251 -3.76 28.12 -4.84
N CYS A 252 -4.76 27.40 -5.36
CA CYS A 252 -4.58 26.51 -6.50
C CYS A 252 -4.01 27.21 -7.76
N PRO A 253 -4.40 28.44 -8.14
CA PRO A 253 -3.79 29.14 -9.27
C PRO A 253 -2.29 29.41 -9.08
N GLU A 254 -1.85 29.76 -7.86
CA GLU A 254 -0.42 29.95 -7.56
C GLU A 254 0.34 28.62 -7.72
N TYR A 255 -0.26 27.52 -7.26
CA TYR A 255 0.32 26.19 -7.43
C TYR A 255 0.41 25.75 -8.90
N LEU A 256 -0.61 26.00 -9.72
CA LEU A 256 -0.56 25.69 -11.16
C LEU A 256 0.56 26.48 -11.86
N ALA A 257 0.80 27.72 -11.45
CA ALA A 257 1.95 28.50 -11.93
C ALA A 257 3.29 27.86 -11.50
N MET A 258 3.39 27.33 -10.26
CA MET A 258 4.57 26.58 -9.82
C MET A 258 4.81 25.31 -10.65
N LEU A 259 3.75 24.56 -11.01
CA LEU A 259 3.85 23.40 -11.89
C LEU A 259 4.35 23.78 -13.30
N ALA A 260 3.85 24.89 -13.86
CA ALA A 260 4.31 25.40 -15.15
C ALA A 260 5.81 25.83 -15.09
N ALA A 261 6.21 26.49 -14.00
CA ALA A 261 7.59 26.89 -13.76
C ALA A 261 8.53 25.68 -13.66
N LYS A 262 8.11 24.62 -12.95
CA LYS A 262 8.83 23.33 -12.89
C LYS A 262 9.09 22.74 -14.26
N ARG A 263 8.05 22.66 -15.10
CA ARG A 263 8.16 22.14 -16.48
C ARG A 263 9.09 22.98 -17.35
N SER A 264 9.15 24.29 -17.08
CA SER A 264 10.00 25.24 -17.79
C SER A 264 11.44 25.26 -17.28
N GLY A 265 11.74 24.53 -16.19
CA GLY A 265 13.08 24.41 -15.63
C GLY A 265 13.63 25.73 -15.08
N VAL A 266 12.78 26.53 -14.43
CA VAL A 266 13.20 27.83 -13.89
C VAL A 266 14.37 27.71 -12.91
N ALA A 267 15.23 28.73 -12.91
CA ALA A 267 16.34 28.83 -11.94
C ALA A 267 15.84 29.11 -10.53
N GLU A 268 14.72 29.82 -10.39
CA GLU A 268 14.13 30.21 -9.12
C GLU A 268 12.60 30.22 -9.22
N TYR A 269 11.94 29.85 -8.13
CA TYR A 269 10.48 29.87 -8.00
C TYR A 269 10.01 31.21 -7.42
N ALA A 270 8.71 31.50 -7.52
CA ALA A 270 8.13 32.68 -6.87
C ALA A 270 8.42 32.68 -5.35
N PRO A 271 8.64 33.84 -4.70
CA PRO A 271 9.02 33.90 -3.28
C PRO A 271 8.06 33.16 -2.34
N ARG A 272 6.75 33.16 -2.65
CA ARG A 272 5.70 32.49 -1.87
C ARG A 272 5.55 30.99 -2.18
N ALA A 273 6.35 30.39 -3.06
CA ALA A 273 6.15 29.00 -3.49
C ALA A 273 6.19 27.99 -2.32
N VAL A 274 7.07 28.23 -1.35
CA VAL A 274 7.15 27.41 -0.13
C VAL A 274 5.96 27.68 0.79
N ASP A 275 5.58 28.95 0.96
CA ASP A 275 4.43 29.35 1.79
C ASP A 275 3.13 28.72 1.28
N VAL A 276 2.92 28.71 -0.04
CA VAL A 276 1.77 28.04 -0.68
C VAL A 276 1.70 26.56 -0.29
N ALA A 277 2.83 25.85 -0.30
CA ALA A 277 2.86 24.44 0.08
C ALA A 277 2.64 24.22 1.58
N ILE A 278 3.15 25.10 2.44
CA ILE A 278 2.92 25.06 3.89
C ILE A 278 1.45 25.31 4.22
N GLU A 279 0.87 26.39 3.69
CA GLU A 279 -0.54 26.76 3.87
C GLU A 279 -1.46 25.65 3.33
N PHE A 280 -1.13 25.08 2.16
CA PHE A 280 -1.82 23.91 1.63
C PHE A 280 -1.73 22.71 2.58
N ALA A 281 -0.53 22.31 3.00
CA ALA A 281 -0.33 21.11 3.79
C ALA A 281 -1.02 21.20 5.16
N ALA A 282 -1.04 22.39 5.77
CA ALA A 282 -1.82 22.65 6.98
C ALA A 282 -3.34 22.50 6.74
N GLY A 283 -3.85 23.10 5.67
CA GLY A 283 -5.27 22.94 5.27
C GLY A 283 -5.63 21.48 4.94
N PHE A 284 -4.72 20.77 4.29
CA PHE A 284 -4.86 19.35 3.94
C PHE A 284 -4.90 18.48 5.20
N ALA A 285 -4.05 18.71 6.19
CA ALA A 285 -4.07 17.98 7.46
C ALA A 285 -5.44 18.08 8.13
N ALA A 286 -5.95 19.31 8.30
CA ALA A 286 -7.25 19.54 8.91
C ALA A 286 -8.41 18.91 8.10
N ALA A 287 -8.35 18.98 6.77
CA ALA A 287 -9.35 18.36 5.91
C ALA A 287 -9.31 16.82 5.99
N LEU A 288 -8.12 16.23 6.08
CA LEU A 288 -7.93 14.79 6.24
C LEU A 288 -8.45 14.29 7.58
N ASP A 289 -8.18 15.00 8.68
CA ASP A 289 -8.71 14.67 10.00
C ASP A 289 -10.25 14.68 10.00
N ALA A 290 -10.86 15.76 9.48
CA ALA A 290 -12.30 15.88 9.37
C ALA A 290 -12.91 14.79 8.48
N LEU A 291 -12.22 14.41 7.40
CA LEU A 291 -12.63 13.31 6.53
C LEU A 291 -12.60 11.96 7.27
N ILE A 292 -11.50 11.63 7.96
CA ILE A 292 -11.36 10.38 8.71
C ILE A 292 -12.41 10.28 9.83
N GLU A 293 -12.73 11.39 10.48
CA GLU A 293 -13.78 11.45 11.50
C GLU A 293 -15.18 11.22 10.89
N ALA A 294 -15.44 11.80 9.72
CA ALA A 294 -16.74 11.70 9.05
C ALA A 294 -17.00 10.36 8.32
N LEU A 295 -15.95 9.60 7.99
CA LEU A 295 -16.11 8.33 7.29
C LEU A 295 -16.79 7.27 8.17
N PRO A 296 -17.83 6.57 7.68
CA PRO A 296 -18.41 5.46 8.40
C PRO A 296 -17.38 4.34 8.59
N ARG A 297 -17.45 3.70 9.76
CA ARG A 297 -16.53 2.62 10.14
C ARG A 297 -17.30 1.34 10.36
N ILE A 298 -16.69 0.21 10.03
CA ILE A 298 -17.15 -1.11 10.45
C ILE A 298 -16.05 -1.72 11.30
N VAL A 299 -16.36 -1.98 12.57
CA VAL A 299 -15.45 -2.67 13.48
C VAL A 299 -15.88 -4.14 13.53
N TRP A 300 -14.99 -5.01 13.07
CA TRP A 300 -15.22 -6.44 13.01
C TRP A 300 -14.55 -7.15 14.19
N ILE A 301 -15.28 -8.05 14.83
CA ILE A 301 -14.82 -8.77 16.02
C ILE A 301 -15.07 -10.26 15.85
N ARG A 302 -14.05 -11.08 16.13
CA ARG A 302 -14.23 -12.51 16.38
C ARG A 302 -14.86 -12.68 17.77
N HIS A 303 -15.91 -13.50 17.88
CA HIS A 303 -16.53 -13.85 19.16
C HIS A 303 -15.48 -14.22 20.24
N ALA A 304 -15.76 -14.05 21.53
CA ALA A 304 -14.86 -14.47 22.60
C ALA A 304 -14.68 -16.00 22.65
N ALA A 305 -13.56 -16.46 23.23
CA ALA A 305 -13.25 -17.89 23.31
C ALA A 305 -14.37 -18.69 23.99
N THR A 306 -14.53 -19.94 23.56
CA THR A 306 -15.53 -20.91 24.04
C THR A 306 -14.82 -22.17 24.53
N ALA A 307 -15.54 -23.02 25.27
CA ALA A 307 -14.99 -24.32 25.69
C ALA A 307 -14.66 -25.26 24.52
N LEU A 308 -15.22 -25.03 23.32
CA LEU A 308 -15.00 -25.83 22.12
C LEU A 308 -14.00 -25.18 21.13
N ASN A 309 -13.17 -24.25 21.60
CA ASN A 309 -11.97 -23.83 20.87
C ASN A 309 -10.80 -24.78 21.20
N ASP A 310 -11.05 -26.08 21.03
CA ASP A 310 -10.19 -27.22 21.43
C ASP A 310 -9.37 -27.83 20.28
N GLY A 311 -9.42 -27.21 19.09
CA GLY A 311 -8.78 -27.70 17.86
C GLY A 311 -9.72 -28.45 16.92
N THR A 312 -10.97 -28.69 17.32
CA THR A 312 -12.02 -29.22 16.42
C THR A 312 -12.71 -28.09 15.65
N PHE A 313 -13.24 -28.41 14.46
CA PHE A 313 -13.97 -27.44 13.62
C PHE A 313 -15.31 -27.03 14.25
N LEU A 314 -15.38 -25.81 14.80
CA LEU A 314 -16.60 -25.24 15.41
C LEU A 314 -17.38 -24.43 14.36
N GLY A 315 -18.45 -25.00 13.82
CA GLY A 315 -19.25 -24.46 12.73
C GLY A 315 -20.56 -23.87 13.18
N GLN A 316 -21.60 -24.14 12.40
CA GLN A 316 -22.96 -23.66 12.64
C GLN A 316 -23.80 -24.65 13.48
N GLY A 317 -23.50 -25.95 13.42
CA GLY A 317 -24.25 -27.01 14.10
C GLY A 317 -23.98 -27.11 15.60
N ARG A 318 -22.84 -26.59 16.09
CA ARG A 318 -22.50 -26.51 17.51
C ARG A 318 -22.53 -25.06 17.99
N ASP A 319 -23.26 -24.81 19.07
CA ASP A 319 -23.48 -23.44 19.58
C ASP A 319 -23.13 -23.27 21.07
N PRO A 320 -21.84 -23.41 21.43
CA PRO A 320 -21.40 -23.19 22.81
C PRO A 320 -21.54 -21.71 23.21
N SER A 321 -21.69 -21.49 24.52
CA SER A 321 -21.56 -20.17 25.14
C SER A 321 -20.09 -19.74 25.20
N VAL A 322 -19.84 -18.44 25.40
CA VAL A 322 -18.49 -17.94 25.70
C VAL A 322 -17.98 -18.51 27.03
N ALA A 323 -16.70 -18.83 27.11
CA ALA A 323 -16.11 -19.48 28.28
C ALA A 323 -16.03 -18.54 29.49
N ASP A 324 -15.69 -17.26 29.25
CA ASP A 324 -15.64 -16.22 30.28
C ASP A 324 -16.28 -14.93 29.74
N ALA A 325 -17.59 -14.80 29.95
CA ALA A 325 -18.32 -13.60 29.58
C ALA A 325 -17.92 -12.37 30.40
N ALA A 326 -17.34 -12.53 31.60
CA ALA A 326 -16.98 -11.42 32.48
C ALA A 326 -15.66 -10.75 32.05
N ALA A 327 -14.78 -11.48 31.37
CA ALA A 327 -13.55 -10.95 30.79
C ALA A 327 -13.77 -10.04 29.56
N ILE A 328 -14.96 -10.05 28.96
CA ILE A 328 -15.27 -9.24 27.78
C ILE A 328 -15.55 -7.79 28.22
N ALA A 329 -14.57 -6.91 28.05
CA ALA A 329 -14.71 -5.50 28.33
C ALA A 329 -15.57 -4.80 27.25
N PRO A 330 -16.45 -3.84 27.62
CA PRO A 330 -17.15 -3.01 26.65
C PRO A 330 -16.18 -2.29 25.71
N LEU A 331 -16.52 -2.26 24.43
CA LEU A 331 -15.78 -1.52 23.42
C LEU A 331 -16.36 -0.12 23.30
N ALA A 332 -15.52 0.89 23.55
CA ALA A 332 -15.92 2.28 23.39
C ALA A 332 -16.27 2.58 21.92
N GLY A 333 -17.38 3.28 21.71
CA GLY A 333 -17.82 3.70 20.38
C GLY A 333 -19.27 4.13 20.37
N GLN A 334 -19.62 5.01 19.44
CA GLN A 334 -21.01 5.37 19.15
C GLN A 334 -21.49 4.51 17.98
N TRP A 335 -22.16 3.40 18.31
CA TRP A 335 -22.62 2.43 17.33
C TRP A 335 -24.02 2.80 16.83
N VAL A 336 -24.16 3.11 15.54
CA VAL A 336 -25.48 3.24 14.90
C VAL A 336 -26.11 1.88 14.61
N ARG A 337 -25.26 0.84 14.57
CA ARG A 337 -25.65 -0.56 14.39
C ARG A 337 -24.72 -1.45 15.18
N VAL A 338 -25.29 -2.38 15.94
CA VAL A 338 -24.58 -3.57 16.40
C VAL A 338 -25.20 -4.77 15.73
N GLN A 339 -24.38 -5.53 15.01
CA GLN A 339 -24.81 -6.70 14.26
C GLN A 339 -23.99 -7.91 14.70
N SER A 340 -24.63 -9.06 14.77
CA SER A 340 -23.97 -10.28 15.18
C SER A 340 -24.44 -11.45 14.35
N SER A 341 -23.57 -12.45 14.22
CA SER A 341 -23.98 -13.79 13.84
C SER A 341 -25.08 -14.31 14.77
N THR A 342 -25.92 -15.21 14.27
CA THR A 342 -26.97 -15.86 15.06
C THR A 342 -26.46 -16.81 16.14
N ALA A 343 -25.19 -17.20 16.10
CA ALA A 343 -24.59 -18.11 17.08
C ALA A 343 -24.51 -17.44 18.47
N ARG A 344 -24.87 -18.19 19.52
CA ARG A 344 -24.87 -17.75 20.92
C ARG A 344 -23.55 -17.11 21.35
N ARG A 345 -22.41 -17.72 21.01
CA ARG A 345 -21.06 -17.15 21.31
C ARG A 345 -20.84 -15.75 20.75
N ALA A 346 -21.35 -15.48 19.54
CA ALA A 346 -21.23 -14.17 18.90
C ALA A 346 -22.21 -13.17 19.53
N LEU A 347 -23.44 -13.60 19.84
CA LEU A 347 -24.45 -12.78 20.51
C LEU A 347 -24.00 -12.35 21.90
N GLU A 348 -23.55 -13.28 22.74
CA GLU A 348 -23.06 -13.00 24.09
C GLU A 348 -21.88 -12.03 24.05
N THR A 349 -20.99 -12.19 23.06
CA THR A 349 -19.86 -11.26 22.85
C THR A 349 -20.36 -9.86 22.44
N ALA A 350 -21.29 -9.75 21.50
CA ALA A 350 -21.84 -8.47 21.04
C ALA A 350 -22.53 -7.68 22.16
N VAL A 351 -23.34 -8.36 22.97
CA VAL A 351 -24.05 -7.75 24.12
C VAL A 351 -23.06 -7.18 25.14
N ARG A 352 -21.92 -7.86 25.35
CA ARG A 352 -20.87 -7.39 26.27
C ARG A 352 -20.06 -6.23 25.72
N LEU A 353 -19.75 -6.25 24.43
CA LEU A 353 -18.97 -5.19 23.78
C LEU A 353 -19.77 -3.88 23.65
N ALA A 354 -21.08 -3.95 23.44
CA ALA A 354 -21.93 -2.77 23.26
C ALA A 354 -23.13 -2.79 24.21
N PRO A 355 -22.91 -2.66 25.53
CA PRO A 355 -23.99 -2.72 26.51
C PRO A 355 -25.03 -1.62 26.26
N GLY A 356 -26.30 -2.01 26.25
CA GLY A 356 -27.43 -1.09 26.05
C GLY A 356 -27.76 -0.78 24.59
N VAL A 357 -27.01 -1.30 23.61
CA VAL A 357 -27.33 -1.15 22.19
C VAL A 357 -28.02 -2.42 21.67
N PRO A 358 -29.18 -2.32 21.01
CA PRO A 358 -29.85 -3.49 20.43
C PRO A 358 -28.97 -4.20 19.39
N VAL A 359 -28.82 -5.53 19.54
CA VAL A 359 -28.08 -6.37 18.60
C VAL A 359 -29.02 -6.89 17.53
N THR A 360 -28.70 -6.61 16.26
CA THR A 360 -29.38 -7.18 15.09
C THR A 360 -28.70 -8.48 14.68
N HIS A 361 -29.48 -9.52 14.39
CA HIS A 361 -28.93 -10.79 13.94
C HIS A 361 -28.83 -10.81 12.42
N ASP A 362 -27.77 -11.41 11.88
CA ASP A 362 -27.64 -11.64 10.45
C ASP A 362 -27.03 -13.02 10.18
N LEU A 363 -27.80 -13.87 9.51
CA LEU A 363 -27.39 -15.22 9.11
C LEU A 363 -26.19 -15.21 8.16
N ARG A 364 -26.00 -14.14 7.38
CA ARG A 364 -24.85 -14.00 6.47
C ARG A 364 -23.52 -13.86 7.21
N LEU A 365 -23.57 -13.58 8.52
CA LEU A 365 -22.40 -13.50 9.40
C LEU A 365 -22.12 -14.81 10.15
N ALA A 366 -22.84 -15.91 9.86
CA ALA A 366 -22.57 -17.23 10.43
C ALA A 366 -21.13 -17.70 10.17
N GLU A 367 -20.59 -18.57 11.02
CA GLU A 367 -19.31 -19.23 10.72
C GLU A 367 -19.46 -20.06 9.45
N ILE A 368 -18.35 -20.41 8.80
CA ILE A 368 -18.40 -21.36 7.69
C ILE A 368 -19.15 -22.65 8.11
N ASP A 369 -20.01 -23.15 7.23
CA ASP A 369 -20.62 -24.46 7.43
C ASP A 369 -19.58 -25.55 7.15
N TYR A 370 -19.15 -26.26 8.21
CA TYR A 370 -18.21 -27.36 8.10
C TYR A 370 -18.89 -28.68 7.66
N GLY A 371 -20.22 -28.73 7.55
CA GLY A 371 -20.96 -29.92 7.17
C GLY A 371 -20.57 -31.14 8.02
N ALA A 372 -20.24 -32.25 7.36
CA ALA A 372 -19.82 -33.48 8.03
C ALA A 372 -18.46 -33.38 8.75
N ALA A 373 -17.70 -32.29 8.56
CA ALA A 373 -16.43 -32.06 9.24
C ALA A 373 -16.58 -31.36 10.60
N GLU A 374 -17.78 -30.89 10.96
CA GLU A 374 -17.99 -30.24 12.24
C GLU A 374 -17.68 -31.19 13.41
N GLY A 375 -16.86 -30.73 14.36
CA GLY A 375 -16.39 -31.54 15.48
C GLY A 375 -15.18 -32.43 15.18
N LEU A 376 -14.75 -32.53 13.92
CA LEU A 376 -13.50 -33.19 13.56
C LEU A 376 -12.29 -32.29 13.78
N THR A 377 -11.11 -32.88 13.97
CA THR A 377 -9.84 -32.18 13.78
C THR A 377 -9.46 -32.12 12.30
N TYR A 378 -8.46 -31.31 11.94
CA TYR A 378 -7.90 -31.34 10.59
C TYR A 378 -7.31 -32.70 10.21
N ALA A 379 -6.71 -33.42 11.17
CA ALA A 379 -6.17 -34.75 10.94
C ALA A 379 -7.28 -35.76 10.60
N ASP A 380 -8.39 -35.73 11.34
CA ASP A 380 -9.56 -36.58 11.07
C ASP A 380 -10.18 -36.26 9.70
N LEU A 381 -10.28 -34.97 9.34
CA LEU A 381 -10.74 -34.55 8.02
C LEU A 381 -9.81 -35.08 6.91
N ALA A 382 -8.49 -35.00 7.09
CA ALA A 382 -7.52 -35.48 6.11
C ALA A 382 -7.61 -37.00 5.91
N GLU A 383 -7.93 -37.75 6.95
CA GLU A 383 -8.15 -39.21 6.87
C GLU A 383 -9.50 -39.55 6.20
N GLN A 384 -10.59 -38.90 6.62
CA GLN A 384 -11.94 -39.22 6.16
C GLN A 384 -12.27 -38.64 4.78
N PHE A 385 -11.73 -37.47 4.45
CA PHE A 385 -12.02 -36.71 3.22
C PHE A 385 -10.73 -36.22 2.52
N PRO A 386 -9.79 -37.12 2.17
CA PRO A 386 -8.47 -36.75 1.68
C PRO A 386 -8.50 -35.98 0.34
N ALA A 387 -9.58 -36.11 -0.44
CA ALA A 387 -9.73 -35.38 -1.71
C ALA A 387 -9.88 -33.86 -1.48
N VAL A 388 -10.60 -33.46 -0.44
CA VAL A 388 -10.79 -32.05 -0.06
C VAL A 388 -9.45 -31.44 0.35
N VAL A 389 -8.69 -32.15 1.20
CA VAL A 389 -7.37 -31.69 1.64
C VAL A 389 -6.37 -31.61 0.49
N ARG A 390 -6.38 -32.58 -0.45
CA ARG A 390 -5.54 -32.51 -1.65
C ARG A 390 -5.88 -31.32 -2.55
N ASP A 391 -7.15 -31.00 -2.71
CA ASP A 391 -7.59 -29.83 -3.47
C ASP A 391 -7.02 -28.54 -2.87
N TRP A 392 -7.18 -28.34 -1.56
CA TRP A 392 -6.62 -27.17 -0.86
C TRP A 392 -5.10 -27.09 -0.96
N GLN A 393 -4.40 -28.22 -0.83
CA GLN A 393 -2.93 -28.27 -1.00
C GLN A 393 -2.48 -27.91 -2.41
N SER A 394 -3.33 -28.12 -3.42
CA SER A 394 -3.10 -27.71 -4.81
C SER A 394 -3.55 -26.26 -5.11
N GLY A 395 -3.98 -25.52 -4.08
CA GLY A 395 -4.44 -24.13 -4.21
C GLY A 395 -5.92 -23.99 -4.55
N GLY A 396 -6.70 -25.06 -4.48
CA GLY A 396 -8.15 -25.06 -4.67
C GLY A 396 -8.92 -24.51 -3.47
N ASP A 397 -10.25 -24.44 -3.63
CA ASP A 397 -11.21 -23.94 -2.63
C ASP A 397 -12.39 -24.92 -2.55
N ALA A 398 -12.12 -26.23 -2.51
CA ALA A 398 -13.15 -27.24 -2.30
C ALA A 398 -13.94 -26.95 -1.02
N ALA A 399 -15.26 -27.10 -1.10
CA ALA A 399 -16.13 -26.99 0.07
C ALA A 399 -15.86 -28.11 1.07
N PHE A 400 -16.14 -27.84 2.35
CA PHE A 400 -16.25 -28.91 3.32
C PHE A 400 -17.35 -29.91 2.91
N PRO A 401 -17.26 -31.20 3.29
CA PRO A 401 -18.23 -32.21 2.85
C PRO A 401 -19.65 -31.88 3.32
N GLY A 402 -20.51 -31.48 2.37
CA GLY A 402 -21.87 -31.02 2.66
C GLY A 402 -21.97 -29.63 3.30
N GLY A 403 -20.89 -28.85 3.28
CA GLY A 403 -20.79 -27.51 3.84
C GLY A 403 -20.41 -26.45 2.79
N GLU A 404 -19.74 -25.40 3.25
CA GLU A 404 -19.33 -24.23 2.45
C GLU A 404 -17.84 -24.28 2.06
N CYS A 405 -17.46 -23.55 1.02
CA CYS A 405 -16.07 -23.11 0.80
C CYS A 405 -15.88 -21.62 1.15
N HIS A 406 -14.66 -21.09 1.04
CA HIS A 406 -14.44 -19.65 1.30
C HIS A 406 -15.19 -18.76 0.29
N GLY A 407 -15.43 -19.24 -0.93
CA GLY A 407 -16.22 -18.54 -1.94
C GLY A 407 -17.67 -18.31 -1.53
N ASP A 408 -18.29 -19.31 -0.93
CA ASP A 408 -19.66 -19.20 -0.43
C ASP A 408 -19.74 -18.20 0.73
N VAL A 409 -18.78 -18.28 1.66
CA VAL A 409 -18.65 -17.32 2.78
C VAL A 409 -18.46 -15.89 2.25
N LEU A 410 -17.61 -15.69 1.25
CA LEU A 410 -17.37 -14.37 0.66
C LEU A 410 -18.65 -13.81 0.03
N ALA A 411 -19.40 -14.62 -0.71
CA ALA A 411 -20.61 -14.17 -1.39
C ALA A 411 -21.67 -13.64 -0.39
N ARG A 412 -21.90 -14.36 0.72
CA ARG A 412 -22.83 -13.90 1.76
C ARG A 412 -22.27 -12.75 2.58
N LEU A 413 -20.97 -12.73 2.87
CA LEU A 413 -20.32 -11.62 3.55
C LEU A 413 -20.41 -10.32 2.75
N ASP A 414 -20.19 -10.38 1.43
CA ASP A 414 -20.31 -9.21 0.55
C ASP A 414 -21.75 -8.69 0.49
N ALA A 415 -22.75 -9.57 0.61
CA ALA A 415 -24.14 -9.14 0.75
C ALA A 415 -24.39 -8.40 2.08
N ALA A 416 -23.83 -8.88 3.19
CA ALA A 416 -23.91 -8.17 4.47
C ALA A 416 -23.18 -6.82 4.43
N ILE A 417 -21.99 -6.79 3.81
CA ILE A 417 -21.20 -5.57 3.62
C ILE A 417 -21.99 -4.51 2.84
N ARG A 418 -22.69 -4.89 1.76
CA ARG A 418 -23.51 -3.93 0.99
C ARG A 418 -24.51 -3.19 1.89
N ASP A 419 -25.19 -3.90 2.79
CA ASP A 419 -26.15 -3.26 3.71
C ASP A 419 -25.43 -2.38 4.75
N LEU A 420 -24.30 -2.86 5.29
CA LEU A 420 -23.50 -2.11 6.27
C LEU A 420 -22.92 -0.82 5.68
N THR A 421 -22.54 -0.81 4.41
CA THR A 421 -22.01 0.39 3.73
C THR A 421 -23.05 1.48 3.50
N GLN A 422 -24.36 1.17 3.62
CA GLN A 422 -25.43 2.17 3.53
C GLN A 422 -25.65 2.93 4.86
N LEU A 423 -24.99 2.53 5.94
CA LEU A 423 -25.11 3.19 7.23
C LEU A 423 -24.36 4.53 7.24
N SER A 424 -24.97 5.55 7.83
CA SER A 424 -24.37 6.89 7.97
C SER A 424 -23.38 7.02 9.13
N GLY A 425 -23.11 5.94 9.87
CA GLY A 425 -22.24 5.97 11.04
C GLY A 425 -21.63 4.60 11.33
N SER A 426 -20.96 4.48 12.47
CA SER A 426 -20.15 3.31 12.80
C SER A 426 -20.97 2.08 13.18
N ALA A 427 -20.59 0.92 12.64
CA ALA A 427 -21.17 -0.37 12.98
C ALA A 427 -20.17 -1.25 13.74
N LEU A 428 -20.67 -1.98 14.74
CA LEU A 428 -19.95 -3.08 15.38
C LEU A 428 -20.51 -4.40 14.84
N VAL A 429 -19.63 -5.26 14.33
CA VAL A 429 -20.00 -6.57 13.75
C VAL A 429 -19.27 -7.68 14.49
N VAL A 430 -20.01 -8.58 15.13
CA VAL A 430 -19.44 -9.75 15.80
C VAL A 430 -19.72 -11.02 14.99
N THR A 431 -18.65 -11.70 14.60
CA THR A 431 -18.69 -12.89 13.74
C THR A 431 -17.59 -13.87 14.14
N HIS A 432 -17.06 -14.65 13.18
CA HIS A 432 -16.25 -15.82 13.42
C HIS A 432 -14.95 -15.81 12.62
N ASN A 433 -14.13 -16.84 12.83
CA ASN A 433 -12.76 -16.88 12.36
C ASN A 433 -12.71 -16.92 10.82
N VAL A 434 -13.46 -17.83 10.18
CA VAL A 434 -13.38 -18.00 8.72
C VAL A 434 -14.01 -16.81 7.99
N VAL A 435 -15.05 -16.19 8.56
CA VAL A 435 -15.63 -14.95 8.03
C VAL A 435 -14.62 -13.81 8.02
N LEU A 436 -13.86 -13.61 9.11
CA LEU A 436 -12.85 -12.53 9.19
C LEU A 436 -11.62 -12.81 8.35
N ARG A 437 -11.20 -14.07 8.23
CA ARG A 437 -10.17 -14.49 7.28
C ARG A 437 -10.59 -14.22 5.84
N THR A 438 -11.85 -14.49 5.51
CA THR A 438 -12.44 -14.20 4.20
C THR A 438 -12.50 -12.69 3.94
N LEU A 439 -12.92 -11.89 4.93
CA LEU A 439 -12.90 -10.43 4.87
C LEU A 439 -11.49 -9.91 4.58
N LEU A 440 -10.53 -10.23 5.45
CA LEU A 440 -9.16 -9.74 5.35
C LEU A 440 -8.49 -10.24 4.07
N GLY A 441 -8.64 -11.52 3.76
CA GLY A 441 -8.05 -12.14 2.58
C GLY A 441 -8.52 -11.50 1.29
N SER A 442 -9.83 -11.31 1.14
CA SER A 442 -10.42 -10.62 -0.02
C SER A 442 -10.01 -9.15 -0.09
N ARG A 443 -10.13 -8.40 1.01
CA ARG A 443 -9.90 -6.95 1.03
C ARG A 443 -8.43 -6.54 1.04
N LEU A 444 -7.51 -7.45 1.37
CA LEU A 444 -6.07 -7.24 1.31
C LEU A 444 -5.41 -7.88 0.08
N ASN A 445 -6.20 -8.43 -0.85
CA ASN A 445 -5.74 -9.12 -2.06
C ASN A 445 -4.79 -10.30 -1.78
N ILE A 446 -5.01 -11.03 -0.68
CA ILE A 446 -4.26 -12.24 -0.34
C ILE A 446 -4.81 -13.40 -1.20
N PRO A 447 -3.96 -14.25 -1.79
CA PRO A 447 -4.41 -15.44 -2.51
C PRO A 447 -5.34 -16.29 -1.63
N ARG A 448 -6.44 -16.76 -2.22
CA ARG A 448 -7.50 -17.45 -1.48
C ARG A 448 -7.01 -18.67 -0.70
N HIS A 449 -6.11 -19.44 -1.29
CA HIS A 449 -5.54 -20.62 -0.66
C HIS A 449 -4.76 -20.30 0.62
N ASP A 450 -4.36 -19.05 0.86
CA ASP A 450 -3.68 -18.61 2.08
C ASP A 450 -4.61 -17.99 3.13
N TRP A 451 -5.92 -17.82 2.86
CA TRP A 451 -6.83 -17.18 3.82
C TRP A 451 -6.90 -17.92 5.17
N HIS A 452 -6.77 -19.25 5.15
CA HIS A 452 -6.75 -20.08 6.35
C HIS A 452 -5.53 -19.83 7.27
N ARG A 453 -4.50 -19.13 6.78
CA ARG A 453 -3.29 -18.79 7.54
C ARG A 453 -3.40 -17.45 8.26
N ILE A 454 -4.34 -16.60 7.84
CA ILE A 454 -4.52 -15.25 8.40
C ILE A 454 -4.84 -15.36 9.91
N PRO A 455 -4.02 -14.73 10.78
CA PRO A 455 -4.27 -14.72 12.21
C PRO A 455 -5.43 -13.77 12.55
N VAL A 456 -6.38 -14.26 13.34
CA VAL A 456 -7.52 -13.48 13.83
C VAL A 456 -7.76 -13.86 15.29
N ASP A 457 -7.41 -12.95 16.19
CA ASP A 457 -7.54 -13.17 17.63
C ASP A 457 -8.97 -12.95 18.12
N HIS A 458 -9.31 -13.58 19.24
CA HIS A 458 -10.62 -13.40 19.89
C HIS A 458 -10.74 -11.99 20.46
N VAL A 459 -11.88 -11.34 20.21
CA VAL A 459 -12.20 -10.01 20.76
C VAL A 459 -11.19 -8.91 20.37
N ASP A 460 -10.36 -9.15 19.35
CA ASP A 460 -9.42 -8.16 18.82
C ASP A 460 -10.08 -7.39 17.65
N PRO A 461 -10.23 -6.05 17.76
CA PRO A 461 -10.87 -5.24 16.73
C PRO A 461 -10.11 -5.23 15.40
N ILE A 462 -10.85 -5.41 14.31
CA ILE A 462 -10.42 -5.06 12.96
C ILE A 462 -11.27 -3.87 12.51
N GLU A 463 -10.69 -2.69 12.45
CA GLU A 463 -11.39 -1.50 11.94
C GLU A 463 -11.34 -1.48 10.42
N SER A 464 -12.43 -1.08 9.78
CA SER A 464 -12.48 -0.82 8.34
C SER A 464 -13.21 0.48 8.06
N PHE A 465 -12.72 1.24 7.08
CA PHE A 465 -13.36 2.46 6.61
C PHE A 465 -14.25 2.17 5.41
N VAL A 466 -15.42 2.79 5.39
CA VAL A 466 -16.35 2.73 4.25
C VAL A 466 -16.10 3.93 3.34
N ILE A 467 -15.70 3.67 2.10
CA ILE A 467 -15.43 4.70 1.09
C ILE A 467 -16.25 4.37 -0.16
N GLY A 468 -17.39 5.03 -0.32
CA GLY A 468 -18.38 4.63 -1.31
C GLY A 468 -18.93 3.24 -0.95
N ASP A 469 -18.80 2.28 -1.87
CA ASP A 469 -19.17 0.87 -1.68
C ASP A 469 -18.00 -0.01 -1.19
N ARG A 470 -16.81 0.57 -1.03
CA ARG A 470 -15.61 -0.16 -0.61
C ARG A 470 -15.49 -0.18 0.91
N VAL A 471 -15.15 -1.36 1.42
CA VAL A 471 -14.69 -1.54 2.81
C VAL A 471 -13.18 -1.77 2.77
N VAL A 472 -12.43 -0.87 3.40
CA VAL A 472 -10.96 -0.91 3.42
C VAL A 472 -10.49 -1.14 4.86
N PRO A 473 -9.96 -2.33 5.20
CA PRO A 473 -9.40 -2.59 6.51
C PRO A 473 -8.24 -1.65 6.83
N TYR A 474 -8.17 -1.19 8.06
CA TYR A 474 -7.04 -0.45 8.61
C TYR A 474 -6.38 -1.28 9.71
N LEU A 475 -5.10 -1.55 9.53
CA LEU A 475 -4.30 -2.39 10.40
C LEU A 475 -2.97 -1.68 10.64
N ALA A 476 -2.51 -1.71 11.89
CA ALA A 476 -1.17 -1.21 12.22
C ALA A 476 -0.10 -1.94 11.37
N PRO A 477 0.99 -1.27 10.96
CA PRO A 477 1.97 -1.83 10.01
C PRO A 477 2.53 -3.20 10.39
N ALA A 478 2.78 -3.44 11.68
CA ALA A 478 3.27 -4.73 12.17
C ALA A 478 2.25 -5.87 11.95
N ARG A 479 0.97 -5.60 12.27
CA ARG A 479 -0.14 -6.55 12.09
C ARG A 479 -0.43 -6.79 10.62
N LEU A 480 -0.45 -5.72 9.81
CA LEU A 480 -0.61 -5.82 8.36
C LEU A 480 0.50 -6.68 7.74
N GLY A 481 1.76 -6.44 8.14
CA GLY A 481 2.89 -7.23 7.70
C GLY A 481 2.75 -8.71 8.02
N ALA A 482 2.39 -9.07 9.27
CA ALA A 482 2.18 -10.46 9.67
C ALA A 482 1.06 -11.15 8.87
N ILE A 483 -0.01 -10.43 8.54
CA ILE A 483 -1.12 -10.95 7.73
C ILE A 483 -0.69 -11.15 6.27
N LEU A 484 0.01 -10.19 5.67
CA LEU A 484 0.48 -10.28 4.28
C LEU A 484 1.54 -11.37 4.09
N ASP A 485 2.42 -11.59 5.08
CA ASP A 485 3.40 -12.68 5.08
C ASP A 485 2.74 -14.08 5.05
N CYS A 486 1.45 -14.18 5.39
CA CYS A 486 0.72 -15.43 5.20
C CYS A 486 0.53 -15.77 3.71
N GLY A 487 0.42 -14.75 2.85
CA GLY A 487 0.17 -14.89 1.41
C GLY A 487 1.44 -14.91 0.54
N VAL A 488 2.58 -14.59 1.12
CA VAL A 488 3.89 -14.69 0.47
C VAL A 488 4.45 -16.04 0.90
N GLY A 489 4.36 -17.05 0.03
CA GLY A 489 4.82 -18.41 0.32
C GLY A 489 6.18 -18.44 1.02
N ALA A 490 6.31 -19.30 2.04
CA ALA A 490 7.56 -19.53 2.77
C ALA A 490 8.64 -20.12 1.86
#